data_AF-A0A958K2F5-F1
#
_entry.id   AF-A0A958K2F5-F1
#
_cell.length_a   1.000
_cell.length_b   1.000
_cell.length_c   1.000
_cell.angle_alpha   90.00
_cell.angle_beta   90.00
_cell.angle_gamma   90.00
#
_symmetry.space_group_name_H-M   'P 1'
#
loop_
_entity.id
_entity.type
_entity.pdbx_description
1 polymer ?
#
loop_
_entity_poly.entity_id
_entity_poly.type
_entity_poly.pdbx_seq_one_letter_code
_entity_poly.pdbx_strand_id
1 'polypeptide(L)' 'MFGFSPWELGIVVAVVVLLFGTKKLPELGSGLGKAISNFKQSYKEGNALDVTPEKDESKKD' A
#
# COMPACT_ATOMS: atom_id res chain seq x y z
N MET A 1 20.14 12.52 -17.03
CA MET A 1 19.33 11.53 -17.78
C MET A 1 17.91 11.70 -17.29
N PHE A 2 17.00 12.06 -18.21
CA PHE A 2 15.62 12.48 -17.99
C PHE A 2 14.90 11.61 -16.95
N GLY A 3 14.68 12.17 -15.76
CA GLY A 3 13.76 11.59 -14.79
C GLY A 3 12.36 11.74 -15.33
N PHE A 4 11.60 10.64 -15.34
CA PHE A 4 10.17 10.65 -15.64
C PHE A 4 9.50 11.81 -14.91
N SER A 5 9.06 12.78 -15.67
CA SER A 5 8.30 13.90 -15.17
C SER A 5 6.96 13.36 -14.66
N PRO A 6 6.46 13.85 -13.51
CA PRO A 6 5.14 13.45 -12.99
C PRO A 6 4.02 13.58 -14.03
N TRP A 7 4.19 14.45 -15.02
CA TRP A 7 3.27 14.62 -16.14
C TRP A 7 3.15 13.40 -17.05
N GLU A 8 4.26 12.73 -17.38
CA GLU A 8 4.28 11.56 -18.24
C GLU A 8 3.65 10.36 -17.53
N LEU A 9 3.96 10.19 -16.25
CA LEU A 9 3.35 9.19 -15.37
C LEU A 9 1.83 9.39 -15.27
N GLY A 10 1.37 10.63 -15.17
CA GLY A 10 -0.07 10.96 -15.18
C GLY A 10 -0.78 10.53 -16.46
N ILE A 11 -0.17 10.74 -17.63
CA ILE A 11 -0.74 10.32 -18.92
C ILE A 11 -0.85 8.80 -19.00
N VAL A 12 0.17 8.06 -18.56
CA VAL A 12 0.15 6.59 -18.54
C VAL A 12 -0.97 6.09 -17.64
N VAL A 13 -1.10 6.64 -16.43
CA VAL A 13 -2.17 6.29 -15.50
C VAL A 13 -3.55 6.59 -16.11
N ALA A 14 -3.71 7.72 -16.79
CA ALA A 14 -4.97 8.06 -17.46
C ALA A 14 -5.36 7.02 -18.52
N VAL A 15 -4.40 6.55 -19.34
CA VAL A 15 -4.65 5.49 -20.32
C VAL A 15 -5.04 4.17 -19.64
N VAL A 16 -4.34 3.78 -18.57
CA VAL A 16 -4.68 2.58 -17.79
C VAL A 16 -6.09 2.69 -17.21
N VAL A 17 -6.46 3.85 -16.66
CA VAL A 17 -7.81 4.09 -16.13
C VAL A 17 -8.87 4.03 -17.23
N LEU A 18 -8.59 4.50 -18.45
CA LEU A 18 -9.51 4.39 -19.58
C LEU A 18 -9.72 2.94 -20.04
N LEU A 19 -8.65 2.12 -20.06
CA LEU A 19 -8.72 0.72 -20.47
C LEU A 19 -9.40 -0.18 -19.43
N PHE A 20 -9.04 -0.03 -18.16
CA PHE A 20 -9.54 -0.88 -17.08
C PHE A 20 -10.81 -0.31 -16.42
N GLY A 21 -11.05 0.99 -16.56
CA GLY A 21 -12.15 1.70 -15.90
C GLY A 21 -11.83 2.09 -14.46
N THR A 22 -12.49 3.15 -13.98
CA THR A 22 -12.30 3.71 -12.63
C THR A 22 -12.76 2.78 -11.50
N LYS A 23 -13.60 1.77 -11.80
CA LYS A 23 -14.10 0.81 -10.81
C LYS A 23 -13.18 -0.39 -10.61
N LYS A 24 -12.49 -0.86 -11.66
CA LYS A 24 -11.65 -2.08 -11.59
C LYS A 24 -10.32 -1.85 -10.91
N LEU A 25 -9.68 -0.70 -11.13
CA LEU A 25 -8.42 -0.36 -10.45
C LEU A 25 -8.51 -0.37 -8.91
N PRO A 26 -9.49 0.28 -8.26
CA PRO A 26 -9.62 0.22 -6.80
C PRO A 26 -10.09 -1.14 -6.28
N GLU A 27 -10.90 -1.88 -7.06
CA GLU A 27 -11.33 -3.25 -6.73
C GLU A 27 -10.12 -4.19 -6.64
N LEU A 28 -9.25 -4.15 -7.66
CA LEU A 28 -7.99 -4.90 -7.72
C LEU A 28 -6.98 -4.41 -6.66
N GLY A 29 -6.84 -3.09 -6.51
CA GLY A 29 -5.94 -2.46 -5.55
C GLY A 29 -6.30 -2.79 -4.09
N SER A 30 -7.59 -2.90 -3.77
CA SER A 30 -8.05 -3.27 -2.43
C SER A 30 -7.66 -4.71 -2.06
N GLY A 31 -7.74 -5.65 -3.03
CA GLY A 31 -7.30 -7.03 -2.82
C GLY A 31 -5.80 -7.15 -2.66
N LEU A 32 -5.04 -6.55 -3.57
CA LEU A 32 -3.57 -6.53 -3.53
C LEU A 32 -3.04 -5.79 -2.29
N GLY A 33 -3.67 -4.68 -1.91
CA GLY A 33 -3.30 -3.89 -0.74
C GLY A 33 -3.48 -4.67 0.56
N LYS A 34 -4.58 -5.41 0.72
CA LYS A 34 -4.78 -6.31 1.86
C LYS A 34 -3.74 -7.42 1.91
N ALA A 35 -3.44 -8.04 0.75
CA ALA A 35 -2.41 -9.08 0.66
C ALA A 35 -1.02 -8.56 1.04
N ILE A 36 -0.63 -7.39 0.52
CA ILE A 36 0.65 -6.74 0.84
C ILE A 36 0.69 -6.31 2.31
N SER A 37 -0.42 -5.80 2.87
CA SER A 37 -0.51 -5.42 4.28
C SER A 37 -0.29 -6.61 5.20
N ASN A 38 -0.98 -7.72 4.95
CA ASN A 38 -0.82 -8.95 5.71
C ASN A 38 0.58 -9.53 5.54
N PHE A 39 1.13 -9.50 4.32
CA PHE A 39 2.50 -9.95 4.05
C PHE A 39 3.53 -9.09 4.82
N LYS A 40 3.37 -7.77 4.83
CA LYS A 40 4.22 -6.85 5.59
C LYS A 40 4.11 -7.10 7.09
N GLN A 41 2.91 -7.35 7.60
CA GLN A 41 2.68 -7.65 9.01
C GLN A 41 3.35 -8.95 9.42
N SER A 42 3.14 -10.04 8.67
CA SER A 42 3.81 -11.33 8.93
C SER A 42 5.33 -11.26 8.75
N TYR A 43 5.83 -10.47 7.80
CA TYR A 43 7.27 -10.23 7.63
C TYR A 43 7.87 -9.47 8.83
N LYS A 44 7.12 -8.52 9.39
CA LYS A 44 7.54 -7.76 10.58
C LYS A 44 7.44 -8.61 11.86
N GLU A 45 6.38 -9.40 12.01
CA GLU A 45 6.17 -10.35 13.11
C GLU A 45 7.17 -11.51 13.09
N GLY A 46 7.56 -12.00 11.91
CA GLY A 46 8.61 -13.02 11.75
C GLY A 46 10.01 -12.54 12.16
N ASN A 47 10.23 -11.22 12.22
CA ASN A 47 11.43 -10.61 12.81
C ASN A 47 11.23 -10.18 14.28
N ALA A 48 10.01 -10.34 14.82
CA ALA A 48 9.61 -9.91 16.16
C ALA A 48 9.28 -11.11 17.08
N LEU A 49 10.11 -12.15 17.05
CA LEU A 49 10.33 -13.00 18.24
C LEU A 49 11.13 -12.21 19.30
N ASP A 50 10.75 -10.96 19.54
CA ASP A 50 11.25 -10.13 20.62
C ASP A 50 10.06 -9.77 21.49
N VAL A 51 10.01 -10.41 22.67
CA VAL A 51 9.01 -10.27 23.73
C VAL A 51 9.12 -8.90 24.41
N THR A 52 9.04 -7.82 23.64
CA THR A 52 8.85 -6.47 24.19
C THR A 52 7.40 -6.06 24.00
N PRO A 53 6.58 -6.02 25.06
CA PRO A 53 5.29 -5.36 25.00
C PRO A 53 5.55 -3.87 24.77
N GLU A 54 5.25 -3.37 23.56
CA GLU A 54 5.20 -1.93 23.33
C GLU A 54 4.00 -1.38 24.12
N LYS A 55 4.37 -0.86 25.28
CA LYS A 55 3.57 -0.03 26.16
C LYS A 55 3.08 1.18 25.36
N ASP A 56 1.79 1.22 25.04
CA ASP A 56 1.10 2.48 24.78
C ASP A 56 -0.10 2.58 25.73
N GLU A 57 0.24 3.02 26.94
CA GLU A 57 -0.68 3.77 27.78
C GLU A 57 -1.05 5.06 27.04
N SER A 58 -2.28 5.16 26.54
CA SER A 58 -2.99 6.43 26.39
C SER A 58 -4.49 6.18 26.27
N LYS A 59 -5.07 5.73 27.39
CA LYS A 59 -6.47 5.99 27.72
C LYS A 59 -6.48 7.31 28.50
N LYS A 60 -7.20 8.31 27.97
CA LYS A 60 -7.85 9.41 28.71
C LYS A 60 -6.93 10.52 29.23
N ASP A 61 -6.98 11.68 28.57
CA ASP A 61 -7.35 13.00 29.14
C ASP A 61 -7.78 13.95 28.02
#